data_AF-M5BM81-F1
#
_entry.id   AF-M5BM81-F1
#
_cell.length_a   1.000
_cell.length_b   1.000
_cell.length_c   1.000
_cell.angle_alpha   90.00
_cell.angle_beta   90.00
_cell.angle_gamma   90.00
#
_symmetry.space_group_name_H-M   'P 1'
#
loop_
_entity.id
_entity.type
_entity.pdbx_description
1 polymer ?
#
loop_
_entity_poly.entity_id
_entity_poly.type
_entity_poly.pdbx_seq_one_letter_code
_entity_poly.pdbx_strand_id
1 'polypeptide(L)'
;MSFLSSISSFFGGQSAPSVGNRSNRTRTLSSTHDAFSLPTHSPNTSHRDRAESPGPQFSYPPASAFSPSTTGFDYMPQSTRDNFRRSTLSSPGLAPGQSSLENTWGRIRKFMAREYPELGDSLNYGLAPVIIDQVEAELGMSLPRAVRDSYLLCDGQEAESGTACAEGLFFGLTLLPLEEVLDEWRFWREVDEDPTTGANPQLLQVMASIPTGWIRKAYSCRGWLPLVTDKAGNYLGVDLAPAEQGTYGQVIVFGRDFDTKVVMFRGEGEDGWATWLQNFVEELEAGEGIRILLLRWERPE
;
A
#
# COMPACT_ATOMS: atom_id res chain seq x y z
N MET A 1 47.01 29.88 47.14
CA MET A 1 45.78 29.32 46.55
C MET A 1 45.98 27.80 46.39
N SER A 2 45.82 27.07 47.51
CA SER A 2 46.10 25.63 47.70
C SER A 2 45.10 24.75 46.91
N PHE A 3 45.43 23.62 46.25
CA PHE A 3 46.06 22.35 46.66
C PHE A 3 45.26 21.51 47.70
N LEU A 4 44.79 20.33 47.23
CA LEU A 4 44.55 19.03 47.89
C LEU A 4 43.33 18.74 48.80
N SER A 5 42.76 17.56 48.49
CA SER A 5 42.36 16.42 49.37
C SER A 5 41.13 16.51 50.28
N SER A 6 40.16 15.65 49.94
CA SER A 6 39.69 14.44 50.66
C SER A 6 39.40 14.42 52.17
N ILE A 7 38.38 13.61 52.50
CA ILE A 7 38.12 12.81 53.74
C ILE A 7 37.04 13.34 54.73
N SER A 8 35.89 12.64 54.66
CA SER A 8 35.08 12.00 55.73
C SER A 8 34.38 12.75 56.88
N SER A 9 33.07 12.43 56.96
CA SER A 9 32.34 11.85 58.12
C SER A 9 31.44 12.72 59.02
N PHE A 10 30.18 12.22 59.13
CA PHE A 10 29.33 12.03 60.32
C PHE A 10 28.63 13.23 61.00
N PHE A 11 27.29 13.33 60.85
CA PHE A 11 26.28 12.77 61.79
C PHE A 11 24.82 13.11 61.37
N GLY A 12 23.94 12.09 61.45
CA GLY A 12 22.47 12.18 61.64
C GLY A 12 21.63 12.54 60.40
N GLY A 13 20.55 11.87 60.01
CA GLY A 13 19.79 10.76 60.57
C GLY A 13 18.54 10.55 59.67
N GLN A 14 18.29 9.28 59.31
CA GLN A 14 17.05 8.63 58.86
C GLN A 14 15.96 9.44 58.11
N SER A 15 15.70 9.08 56.85
CA SER A 15 14.46 8.39 56.38
C SER A 15 14.42 8.30 54.84
N ALA A 16 14.14 7.11 54.31
CA ALA A 16 13.97 6.80 52.88
C ALA A 16 12.47 6.93 52.49
N PRO A 17 12.06 7.04 51.19
CA PRO A 17 12.21 5.93 50.24
C PRO A 17 12.46 6.29 48.73
N SER A 18 12.86 5.24 48.00
CA SER A 18 12.72 4.98 46.55
C SER A 18 13.23 6.00 45.51
N VAL A 19 14.44 5.76 45.00
CA VAL A 19 14.88 6.27 43.68
C VAL A 19 14.35 5.33 42.59
N GLY A 20 13.30 5.75 41.91
CA GLY A 20 12.90 5.17 40.62
C GLY A 20 13.90 5.60 39.56
N ASN A 21 14.74 4.67 39.12
CA ASN A 21 15.67 4.87 38.01
C ASN A 21 14.85 5.06 36.71
N ARG A 22 14.58 6.30 36.31
CA ARG A 22 14.05 6.59 34.96
C ARG A 22 15.18 6.39 33.96
N SER A 23 15.34 5.14 33.52
CA SER A 23 16.02 4.85 32.28
C SER A 23 15.23 5.54 31.16
N ASN A 24 15.82 6.58 30.56
CA ASN A 24 15.45 7.01 29.22
C ASN A 24 15.79 5.85 28.28
N ARG A 25 14.83 4.94 28.13
CA ARG A 25 14.90 3.84 27.18
C ARG A 25 14.63 4.46 25.82
N THR A 26 15.70 4.83 25.12
CA THR A 26 15.66 5.13 23.68
C THR A 26 15.05 3.90 23.02
N ARG A 27 13.75 3.95 22.69
CA ARG A 27 13.11 2.89 21.92
C ARG A 27 13.69 2.99 20.52
N THR A 28 14.49 2.00 20.15
CA THR A 28 14.95 1.82 18.77
C THR A 28 13.73 1.47 17.93
N LEU A 29 13.34 2.37 17.03
CA LEU A 29 12.33 2.09 16.01
C LEU A 29 12.87 0.95 15.14
N SER A 30 12.18 -0.19 15.13
CA SER A 30 12.60 -1.40 14.41
C SER A 30 11.76 -1.67 13.16
N SER A 31 10.63 -0.97 13.03
CA SER A 31 9.69 -1.06 11.92
C SER A 31 8.91 0.25 11.76
N THR A 32 8.24 0.43 10.62
CA THR A 32 7.30 1.55 10.44
C THR A 32 6.12 1.51 11.41
N HIS A 33 5.69 0.32 11.83
CA HIS A 33 4.65 0.18 12.85
C HIS A 33 5.03 0.92 14.15
N ASP A 34 6.31 0.87 14.55
CA ASP A 34 6.78 1.58 15.74
C ASP A 34 6.71 3.11 15.58
N ALA A 35 6.92 3.62 14.36
CA ALA A 35 6.94 5.05 14.07
C ALA A 35 5.56 5.70 14.17
N PHE A 36 4.52 5.03 13.66
CA PHE A 36 3.13 5.51 13.74
C PHE A 36 2.44 5.21 15.08
N SER A 37 3.09 4.42 15.95
CA SER A 37 2.59 4.12 17.30
C SER A 37 3.06 5.13 18.36
N LEU A 38 3.89 6.12 17.99
CA LEU A 38 4.37 7.13 18.94
C LEU A 38 3.31 8.22 19.17
N PRO A 39 3.02 8.59 20.43
CA PRO A 39 2.21 9.77 20.71
C PRO A 39 2.92 11.01 20.17
N THR A 40 2.36 11.64 19.13
CA THR A 40 2.86 12.92 18.63
C THR A 40 2.53 14.00 19.67
N HIS A 41 3.51 14.37 20.50
CA HIS A 41 3.37 15.52 21.38
C HIS A 41 3.34 16.79 20.53
N SER A 42 2.14 17.31 20.27
CA SER A 42 1.94 18.64 19.69
C SER A 42 2.58 19.70 20.62
N PRO A 43 3.39 20.65 20.12
CA PRO A 43 3.91 21.73 20.94
C PRO A 43 2.76 22.65 21.35
N ASN A 44 2.56 22.78 22.65
CA ASN A 44 1.59 23.68 23.26
C ASN A 44 1.95 25.13 22.90
N THR A 45 1.20 25.76 21.99
CA THR A 45 1.29 27.19 21.74
C THR A 45 -0.03 27.85 22.14
N SER A 46 0.09 28.82 23.05
CA SER A 46 -1.00 29.56 23.67
C SER A 46 -1.63 30.57 22.71
N HIS A 47 -2.96 30.51 22.58
CA HIS A 47 -3.94 31.57 22.25
C HIS A 47 -3.64 32.58 21.12
N ARG A 48 -4.50 32.58 20.08
CA ARG A 48 -5.48 33.67 19.83
C ARG A 48 -6.51 33.29 18.76
N ASP A 49 -7.75 33.69 19.01
CA ASP A 49 -8.97 33.39 18.26
C ASP A 49 -8.92 33.79 16.78
N ARG A 50 -9.26 32.84 15.90
CA ARG A 50 -9.87 33.12 14.60
C ARG A 50 -10.68 31.91 14.12
N ALA A 51 -11.94 32.14 13.80
CA ALA A 51 -12.88 31.13 13.31
C ALA A 51 -12.52 30.72 11.87
N GLU A 52 -12.28 29.43 11.65
CA GLU A 52 -12.26 28.78 10.34
C GLU A 52 -12.97 27.43 10.43
N SER A 53 -13.76 27.15 9.39
CA SER A 53 -14.65 26.00 9.20
C SER A 53 -13.91 24.65 9.27
N PRO A 54 -14.57 23.57 9.72
CA PRO A 54 -13.93 22.27 9.77
C PRO A 54 -13.87 21.63 8.38
N GLY A 55 -12.66 21.51 7.82
CA GLY A 55 -12.35 20.48 6.82
C GLY A 55 -12.23 19.11 7.48
N PRO A 56 -12.41 18.00 6.74
CA PRO A 56 -12.43 16.67 7.33
C PRO A 56 -11.03 16.29 7.83
N GLN A 57 -10.89 16.14 9.15
CA GLN A 57 -9.73 15.50 9.77
C GLN A 57 -9.92 13.99 9.67
N PHE A 58 -9.22 13.34 8.74
CA PHE A 58 -9.18 11.87 8.69
C PHE A 58 -8.34 11.35 9.86
N SER A 59 -9.03 10.91 10.92
CA SER A 59 -8.45 10.20 12.04
C SER A 59 -8.64 8.70 11.81
N TYR A 60 -7.57 7.99 11.46
CA TYR A 60 -7.60 6.54 11.29
C TYR A 60 -7.73 5.84 12.67
N PRO A 61 -8.62 4.86 12.83
CA PRO A 61 -8.73 4.10 14.07
C PRO A 61 -7.50 3.20 14.29
N PRO A 62 -7.07 2.95 15.54
CA PRO A 62 -5.94 2.06 15.83
C PRO A 62 -6.31 0.60 15.54
N ALA A 63 -5.48 -0.09 14.74
CA ALA A 63 -5.67 -1.50 14.43
C ALA A 63 -5.17 -2.42 15.55
N SER A 64 -5.94 -3.47 15.84
CA SER A 64 -5.62 -4.54 16.79
C SER A 64 -4.43 -5.37 16.32
N ALA A 65 -3.47 -5.60 17.24
CA ALA A 65 -2.20 -6.28 16.98
C ALA A 65 -2.36 -7.71 16.45
N PHE A 66 -1.83 -7.98 15.25
CA PHE A 66 -1.54 -9.32 14.75
C PHE A 66 -0.04 -9.61 14.88
N SER A 67 0.31 -10.70 15.55
CA SER A 67 1.70 -11.18 15.67
C SER A 67 2.05 -12.09 14.49
N PRO A 68 3.13 -11.87 13.73
CA PRO A 68 3.55 -12.79 12.69
C PRO A 68 4.54 -13.83 13.23
N SER A 69 4.22 -15.12 13.04
CA SER A 69 5.16 -16.23 13.18
C SER A 69 5.96 -16.41 11.89
N THR A 70 7.29 -16.42 12.01
CA THR A 70 8.27 -16.58 10.94
C THR A 70 8.37 -18.04 10.50
N THR A 71 7.94 -18.37 9.28
CA THR A 71 8.38 -19.59 8.56
C THR A 71 8.55 -19.30 7.08
N GLY A 72 9.71 -19.68 6.54
CA GLY A 72 10.22 -19.26 5.24
C GLY A 72 9.44 -19.77 4.03
N PHE A 73 9.44 -18.94 2.99
CA PHE A 73 9.00 -19.28 1.65
C PHE A 73 10.22 -19.29 0.73
N ASP A 74 10.84 -20.46 0.62
CA ASP A 74 11.69 -20.79 -0.52
C ASP A 74 11.08 -22.03 -1.16
N TYR A 75 10.59 -21.87 -2.40
CA TYR A 75 10.34 -22.87 -3.44
C TYR A 75 8.97 -22.73 -4.13
N MET A 76 8.98 -22.32 -5.42
CA MET A 76 7.83 -22.45 -6.32
C MET A 76 8.04 -23.64 -7.28
N PRO A 77 7.09 -24.59 -7.43
CA PRO A 77 7.25 -25.77 -8.31
C PRO A 77 7.30 -25.44 -9.81
N GLN A 78 8.08 -26.21 -10.58
CA GLN A 78 8.26 -26.04 -12.03
C GLN A 78 6.96 -26.19 -12.86
N SER A 79 5.95 -26.90 -12.36
CA SER A 79 4.67 -27.08 -13.06
C SER A 79 3.90 -25.77 -13.26
N THR A 80 4.02 -24.81 -12.34
CA THR A 80 3.44 -23.47 -12.47
C THR A 80 4.16 -22.65 -13.54
N ARG A 81 5.43 -22.94 -13.85
CA ARG A 81 6.18 -22.25 -14.92
C ARG A 81 5.67 -22.61 -16.32
N ASP A 82 5.27 -23.86 -16.54
CA ASP A 82 4.89 -24.35 -17.87
C ASP A 82 3.45 -24.02 -18.26
N ASN A 83 2.52 -23.94 -17.30
CA ASN A 83 1.16 -23.46 -17.56
C ASN A 83 1.14 -21.97 -17.98
N PHE A 84 2.01 -21.16 -17.38
CA PHE A 84 2.13 -19.72 -17.69
C PHE A 84 2.78 -19.41 -19.05
N ARG A 85 3.65 -20.30 -19.56
CA ARG A 85 4.20 -20.14 -20.92
C ARG A 85 3.17 -20.43 -22.02
N ARG A 86 2.07 -21.12 -21.70
CA ARG A 86 1.03 -21.48 -22.66
C ARG A 86 0.00 -20.36 -22.84
N SER A 87 -0.25 -19.54 -21.82
CA SER A 87 -1.21 -18.43 -21.86
C SER A 87 -0.69 -17.18 -22.60
N THR A 88 0.63 -17.02 -22.75
CA THR A 88 1.24 -15.92 -23.52
C THR A 88 1.41 -16.21 -25.02
N LEU A 89 1.04 -17.41 -25.48
CA LEU A 89 1.06 -17.77 -26.90
C LEU A 89 -0.30 -17.46 -27.53
N SER A 90 -0.46 -16.18 -27.90
CA SER A 90 -1.15 -15.70 -29.12
C SER A 90 -2.45 -16.42 -29.51
N SER A 91 -3.60 -15.85 -29.13
CA SER A 91 -4.81 -16.01 -29.97
C SER A 91 -4.58 -15.28 -31.30
N PRO A 92 -4.86 -15.91 -32.46
CA PRO A 92 -4.64 -15.26 -33.75
C PRO A 92 -5.77 -14.26 -34.03
N GLY A 93 -5.42 -12.96 -34.14
CA GLY A 93 -6.26 -11.97 -34.84
C GLY A 93 -6.65 -10.69 -34.10
N LEU A 94 -6.16 -10.42 -32.88
CA LEU A 94 -6.46 -9.17 -32.17
C LEU A 94 -5.19 -8.36 -31.89
N ALA A 95 -5.27 -7.04 -31.98
CA ALA A 95 -4.16 -6.14 -31.71
C ALA A 95 -3.61 -6.42 -30.28
N PRO A 96 -2.32 -6.76 -30.14
CA PRO A 96 -1.78 -7.26 -28.88
C PRO A 96 -1.81 -6.14 -27.81
N GLY A 97 -2.59 -6.33 -26.74
CA GLY A 97 -2.66 -5.45 -25.57
C GLY A 97 -4.07 -4.94 -25.24
N GLN A 98 -4.73 -4.23 -26.16
CA GLN A 98 -6.06 -3.64 -25.90
C GLN A 98 -7.15 -4.71 -25.82
N SER A 99 -7.14 -5.64 -26.78
CA SER A 99 -8.10 -6.74 -26.80
C SER A 99 -7.97 -7.67 -25.60
N SER A 100 -6.76 -7.82 -25.04
CA SER A 100 -6.57 -8.66 -23.84
C SER A 100 -7.15 -8.00 -22.61
N LEU A 101 -6.94 -6.68 -22.43
CA LEU A 101 -7.45 -5.96 -21.26
C LEU A 101 -8.97 -5.81 -21.29
N GLU A 102 -9.54 -5.48 -22.46
CA GLU A 102 -10.99 -5.45 -22.69
C GLU A 102 -11.65 -6.80 -22.38
N ASN A 103 -11.05 -7.89 -22.87
CA ASN A 103 -11.53 -9.24 -22.58
C ASN A 103 -11.42 -9.58 -21.09
N THR A 104 -10.32 -9.20 -20.42
CA THR A 104 -10.13 -9.40 -18.97
C THR A 104 -11.20 -8.68 -18.17
N TRP A 105 -11.41 -7.38 -18.42
CA TRP A 105 -12.47 -6.62 -17.76
C TRP A 105 -13.87 -7.17 -18.08
N GLY A 106 -14.12 -7.60 -19.32
CA GLY A 106 -15.36 -8.25 -19.72
C GLY A 106 -15.63 -9.53 -18.93
N ARG A 107 -14.59 -10.35 -18.68
CA ARG A 107 -14.67 -11.56 -17.84
C ARG A 107 -14.93 -11.21 -16.37
N ILE A 108 -14.26 -10.20 -15.82
CA ILE A 108 -14.50 -9.72 -14.44
C ILE A 108 -15.96 -9.28 -14.28
N ARG A 109 -16.45 -8.39 -15.15
CA ARG A 109 -17.84 -7.90 -15.11
C ARG A 109 -18.85 -9.05 -15.25
N LYS A 110 -18.60 -10.00 -16.15
CA LYS A 110 -19.45 -11.19 -16.33
C LYS A 110 -19.48 -12.08 -15.08
N PHE A 111 -18.34 -12.27 -14.43
CA PHE A 111 -18.24 -13.06 -13.21
C PHE A 111 -18.98 -12.35 -12.06
N MET A 112 -18.75 -11.05 -11.86
CA MET A 112 -19.43 -10.25 -10.83
C MET A 112 -20.95 -10.25 -11.01
N ALA A 113 -21.44 -10.03 -12.24
CA ALA A 113 -22.88 -10.07 -12.53
C ALA A 113 -23.55 -11.42 -12.21
N ARG A 114 -22.77 -12.51 -12.15
CA ARG A 114 -23.28 -13.86 -11.83
C ARG A 114 -23.17 -14.19 -10.34
N GLU A 115 -22.03 -13.88 -9.71
CA GLU A 115 -21.70 -14.33 -8.36
C GLU A 115 -21.90 -13.26 -7.29
N TYR A 116 -21.58 -11.99 -7.60
CA TYR A 116 -21.61 -10.86 -6.67
C TYR A 116 -22.08 -9.56 -7.35
N PRO A 117 -23.38 -9.42 -7.68
CA PRO A 117 -23.88 -8.28 -8.45
C PRO A 117 -23.66 -6.93 -7.76
N GLU A 118 -23.83 -6.86 -6.44
CA GLU A 118 -23.62 -5.64 -5.66
C GLU A 118 -22.17 -5.12 -5.78
N LEU A 119 -21.20 -6.03 -5.80
CA LEU A 119 -19.79 -5.68 -6.04
C LEU A 119 -19.57 -5.22 -7.48
N GLY A 120 -20.25 -5.84 -8.45
CA GLY A 120 -20.23 -5.42 -9.84
C GLY A 120 -20.82 -4.02 -10.07
N ASP A 121 -21.87 -3.67 -9.33
CA ASP A 121 -22.52 -2.36 -9.39
C ASP A 121 -21.63 -1.23 -8.86
N SER A 122 -20.64 -1.55 -8.00
CA SER A 122 -19.66 -0.58 -7.52
C SER A 122 -18.63 -0.15 -8.59
N LEU A 123 -18.50 -0.88 -9.71
CA LEU A 123 -17.48 -0.62 -10.72
C LEU A 123 -17.87 0.56 -11.61
N ASN A 124 -17.07 1.63 -11.56
CA ASN A 124 -17.29 2.82 -12.37
C ASN A 124 -17.12 2.54 -13.87
N TYR A 125 -17.71 3.41 -14.67
CA TYR A 125 -17.44 3.48 -16.11
C TYR A 125 -16.01 3.97 -16.36
N GLY A 126 -15.49 3.68 -17.55
CA GLY A 126 -14.17 4.14 -17.95
C GLY A 126 -14.08 5.66 -18.13
N LEU A 127 -12.88 6.19 -17.93
CA LEU A 127 -12.57 7.61 -18.08
C LEU A 127 -12.45 8.06 -19.53
N ALA A 128 -12.72 9.34 -19.75
CA ALA A 128 -12.33 10.00 -20.99
C ALA A 128 -10.80 10.20 -21.04
N PRO A 129 -10.14 10.03 -22.21
CA PRO A 129 -8.68 10.17 -22.33
C PRO A 129 -8.12 11.49 -21.78
N VAL A 130 -8.87 12.59 -21.93
CA VAL A 130 -8.47 13.93 -21.46
C VAL A 130 -8.29 14.01 -19.94
N ILE A 131 -9.03 13.22 -19.17
CA ILE A 131 -8.87 13.18 -17.71
C ILE A 131 -7.55 12.50 -17.35
N ILE A 132 -7.22 11.40 -18.02
CA ILE A 132 -5.95 10.69 -17.82
C ILE A 132 -4.77 11.59 -18.21
N ASP A 133 -4.88 12.33 -19.31
CA ASP A 133 -3.84 13.27 -19.76
C ASP A 133 -3.58 14.37 -18.71
N GLN A 134 -4.61 14.85 -18.03
CA GLN A 134 -4.49 15.83 -16.95
C GLN A 134 -3.76 15.25 -15.73
N VAL A 135 -4.10 14.01 -15.35
CA VAL A 135 -3.43 13.31 -14.24
C VAL A 135 -1.95 13.05 -14.55
N GLU A 136 -1.62 12.58 -15.77
CA GLU A 136 -0.22 12.41 -16.20
C GLU A 136 0.57 13.72 -16.16
N ALA A 137 -0.05 14.82 -16.58
CA ALA A 137 0.56 16.15 -16.52
C ALA A 137 0.85 16.58 -15.08
N GLU A 138 -0.03 16.27 -14.13
CA GLU A 138 0.18 16.61 -12.72
C GLU A 138 1.23 15.71 -12.04
N LEU A 139 1.19 14.41 -12.30
CA LEU A 139 2.21 13.46 -11.81
C LEU A 139 3.61 13.85 -12.32
N GLY A 140 3.68 14.42 -13.53
CA GLY A 140 4.91 14.69 -14.26
C GLY A 140 5.55 13.41 -14.83
N MET A 141 4.76 12.35 -14.95
CA MET A 141 5.15 11.04 -15.46
C MET A 141 3.97 10.48 -16.25
N SER A 142 4.26 9.80 -17.36
CA SER A 142 3.23 9.01 -18.05
C SER A 142 2.81 7.82 -17.20
N LEU A 143 1.58 7.34 -17.40
CA LEU A 143 1.14 6.06 -16.88
C LEU A 143 1.63 4.93 -17.81
N PRO A 144 1.94 3.75 -17.28
CA PRO A 144 2.15 2.56 -18.10
C PRO A 144 0.91 2.30 -18.95
N ARG A 145 1.11 1.87 -20.20
CA ARG A 145 0.02 1.67 -21.16
C ARG A 145 -1.11 0.81 -20.59
N ALA A 146 -0.78 -0.29 -19.92
CA ALA A 146 -1.77 -1.17 -19.31
C ALA A 146 -2.62 -0.50 -18.23
N VAL A 147 -2.04 0.42 -17.45
CA VAL A 147 -2.77 1.20 -16.42
C VAL A 147 -3.72 2.19 -17.09
N ARG A 148 -3.21 2.94 -18.07
CA ARG A 148 -4.00 3.88 -18.87
C ARG A 148 -5.19 3.18 -19.55
N ASP A 149 -4.93 2.08 -20.26
CA ASP A 149 -5.97 1.30 -20.94
C ASP A 149 -6.98 0.70 -19.92
N SER A 150 -6.57 0.40 -18.68
CA SER A 150 -7.48 -0.06 -17.63
C SER A 150 -8.45 1.03 -17.18
N TYR A 151 -7.94 2.24 -16.92
CA TYR A 151 -8.77 3.38 -16.51
C TYR A 151 -9.70 3.88 -17.62
N LEU A 152 -9.35 3.66 -18.91
CA LEU A 152 -10.28 3.87 -20.03
C LEU A 152 -11.46 2.89 -20.03
N LEU A 153 -11.36 1.76 -19.32
CA LEU A 153 -12.40 0.73 -19.24
C LEU A 153 -13.15 0.72 -17.90
N CYS A 154 -12.50 1.11 -16.81
CA CYS A 154 -13.07 1.12 -15.45
C CYS A 154 -12.34 2.14 -14.56
N ASP A 155 -13.05 3.16 -14.06
CA ASP A 155 -12.50 4.15 -13.12
C ASP A 155 -12.60 3.74 -11.65
N GLY A 156 -12.05 2.56 -11.31
CA GLY A 156 -12.12 2.05 -9.94
C GLY A 156 -13.53 1.75 -9.43
N GLN A 157 -13.68 1.76 -8.10
CA GLN A 157 -14.92 1.50 -7.39
C GLN A 157 -15.49 2.78 -6.76
N GLU A 158 -16.81 2.94 -6.76
CA GLU A 158 -17.49 4.02 -6.05
C GLU A 158 -17.47 3.78 -4.53
N ALA A 159 -17.11 4.79 -3.75
CA ALA A 159 -17.00 4.70 -2.30
C ALA A 159 -18.36 4.65 -1.55
N GLU A 160 -19.46 5.03 -2.21
CA GLU A 160 -20.72 5.43 -1.56
C GLU A 160 -21.97 4.66 -2.01
N SER A 161 -21.85 3.43 -2.51
CA SER A 161 -23.03 2.56 -2.66
C SER A 161 -23.52 2.15 -1.25
N GLY A 162 -24.55 2.86 -0.78
CA GLY A 162 -25.06 2.91 0.60
C GLY A 162 -25.67 1.62 1.19
N THR A 163 -25.08 0.46 0.95
CA THR A 163 -25.47 -0.81 1.57
C THR A 163 -24.25 -1.53 2.12
N ALA A 164 -23.92 -1.29 3.40
CA ALA A 164 -23.19 -2.11 4.40
C ALA A 164 -21.97 -2.99 4.02
N CYS A 165 -21.57 -3.10 2.76
CA CYS A 165 -20.54 -3.95 2.22
C CYS A 165 -19.87 -3.20 1.05
N ALA A 166 -19.16 -2.11 1.34
CA ALA A 166 -18.18 -1.54 0.42
C ALA A 166 -16.96 -2.48 0.37
N GLU A 167 -17.16 -3.66 -0.18
CA GLU A 167 -16.13 -4.68 -0.31
C GLU A 167 -15.23 -4.35 -1.51
N GLY A 168 -13.92 -4.45 -1.30
CA GLY A 168 -12.97 -4.24 -2.36
C GLY A 168 -12.97 -5.37 -3.37
N LEU A 169 -12.93 -5.02 -4.66
CA LEU A 169 -12.94 -5.95 -5.80
C LEU A 169 -11.89 -7.06 -5.66
N PHE A 170 -10.71 -6.70 -5.17
CA PHE A 170 -9.57 -7.61 -5.10
C PHE A 170 -9.47 -8.24 -3.72
N PHE A 171 -10.35 -9.21 -3.46
CA PHE A 171 -10.42 -9.96 -2.20
C PHE A 171 -10.52 -9.06 -0.96
N GLY A 172 -11.30 -7.98 -1.06
CA GLY A 172 -11.46 -6.97 -0.02
C GLY A 172 -10.63 -5.70 -0.22
N LEU A 173 -9.65 -5.70 -1.13
CA LEU A 173 -8.89 -4.50 -1.49
C LEU A 173 -9.60 -3.71 -2.58
N THR A 174 -9.72 -2.39 -2.37
CA THR A 174 -10.53 -1.50 -3.22
C THR A 174 -9.70 -0.97 -4.38
N LEU A 175 -10.22 -1.07 -5.61
CA LEU A 175 -9.63 -0.37 -6.76
C LEU A 175 -10.00 1.12 -6.69
N LEU A 176 -8.99 1.98 -6.62
CA LEU A 176 -9.20 3.42 -6.49
C LEU A 176 -9.62 4.05 -7.82
N PRO A 177 -10.64 4.92 -7.83
CA PRO A 177 -10.85 5.90 -8.89
C PRO A 177 -9.57 6.72 -9.10
N LEU A 178 -9.30 7.16 -10.34
CA LEU A 178 -8.04 7.81 -10.69
C LEU A 178 -7.83 9.14 -9.93
N GLU A 179 -8.91 9.82 -9.58
CA GLU A 179 -8.85 11.02 -8.72
C GLU A 179 -8.36 10.67 -7.31
N GLU A 180 -8.88 9.60 -6.70
CA GLU A 180 -8.41 9.13 -5.39
C GLU A 180 -6.96 8.64 -5.43
N VAL A 181 -6.54 8.00 -6.54
CA VAL A 181 -5.12 7.66 -6.76
C VAL A 181 -4.23 8.90 -6.65
N LEU A 182 -4.67 10.01 -7.23
CA LEU A 182 -3.92 11.27 -7.23
C LEU A 182 -3.91 11.91 -5.85
N ASP A 183 -5.01 11.86 -5.12
CA ASP A 183 -5.09 12.38 -3.74
C ASP A 183 -4.22 11.58 -2.77
N GLU A 184 -4.26 10.25 -2.84
CA GLU A 184 -3.36 9.38 -2.08
C GLU A 184 -1.90 9.66 -2.43
N TRP A 185 -1.58 9.79 -3.72
CA TRP A 185 -0.23 10.12 -4.16
C TRP A 185 0.24 11.47 -3.60
N ARG A 186 -0.61 12.50 -3.62
CA ARG A 186 -0.34 13.84 -3.06
C ARG A 186 -0.08 13.77 -1.57
N PHE A 187 -0.92 13.06 -0.81
CA PHE A 187 -0.72 12.84 0.62
C PHE A 187 0.66 12.22 0.90
N TRP A 188 1.06 11.20 0.14
CA TRP A 188 2.40 10.60 0.28
C TRP A 188 3.55 11.54 -0.10
N ARG A 189 3.33 12.61 -0.87
CA ARG A 189 4.36 13.64 -1.11
C ARG A 189 4.63 14.46 0.15
N GLU A 190 3.62 14.67 0.99
CA GLU A 190 3.79 15.37 2.27
C GLU A 190 4.60 14.54 3.28
N VAL A 191 4.47 13.21 3.20
CA VAL A 191 5.19 12.24 4.04
C VAL A 191 6.68 12.15 3.70
N ASP A 192 7.07 12.37 2.45
CA ASP A 192 8.46 12.22 1.98
C ASP A 192 9.48 12.99 2.85
N GLU A 193 9.13 14.21 3.28
CA GLU A 193 10.02 15.11 4.03
C GLU A 193 9.83 15.05 5.56
N ASP A 194 8.90 14.23 6.06
CA ASP A 194 8.64 14.13 7.50
C ASP A 194 9.79 13.41 8.22
N PRO A 195 10.51 14.07 9.16
CA PRO A 195 11.66 13.50 9.86
C PRO A 195 11.29 12.33 10.78
N THR A 196 10.01 12.16 11.12
CA THR A 196 9.53 11.03 11.92
C THR A 196 9.21 9.81 11.08
N THR A 197 8.92 9.99 9.79
CA THR A 197 8.51 8.94 8.85
C THR A 197 9.38 8.91 7.58
N GLY A 198 9.03 9.62 6.51
CA GLY A 198 9.69 9.53 5.19
C GLY A 198 11.17 9.92 5.17
N ALA A 199 11.55 10.94 5.93
CA ALA A 199 12.93 11.41 6.05
C ALA A 199 13.68 10.84 7.28
N ASN A 200 13.08 9.86 7.98
CA ASN A 200 13.67 9.26 9.17
C ASN A 200 14.86 8.33 8.82
N PRO A 201 16.11 8.65 9.23
CA PRO A 201 17.28 7.87 8.84
C PRO A 201 17.27 6.43 9.35
N GLN A 202 16.63 6.16 10.49
CA GLN A 202 16.54 4.82 11.06
C GLN A 202 15.54 3.96 10.27
N LEU A 203 14.39 4.52 9.89
CA LEU A 203 13.42 3.81 9.05
C LEU A 203 13.99 3.52 7.67
N LEU A 204 14.67 4.49 7.05
CA LEU A 204 15.29 4.30 5.74
C LEU A 204 16.33 3.18 5.71
N GLN A 205 16.99 2.87 6.84
CA GLN A 205 17.96 1.76 6.93
C GLN A 205 17.32 0.37 6.88
N VAL A 206 16.07 0.23 7.31
CA VAL A 206 15.36 -1.05 7.31
C VAL A 206 14.55 -1.29 6.03
N MET A 207 14.43 -0.27 5.17
CA MET A 207 13.72 -0.39 3.89
C MET A 207 14.39 -1.40 2.97
N ALA A 208 13.60 -2.34 2.46
CA ALA A 208 14.06 -3.43 1.62
C ALA A 208 13.17 -3.64 0.40
N SER A 209 13.67 -4.48 -0.52
CA SER A 209 12.97 -4.83 -1.75
C SER A 209 13.15 -6.31 -2.04
N ILE A 210 12.07 -6.96 -2.47
CA ILE A 210 12.05 -8.31 -3.01
C ILE A 210 11.52 -8.23 -4.45
N PRO A 211 12.29 -8.64 -5.46
CA PRO A 211 13.71 -9.02 -5.39
C PRO A 211 14.63 -7.84 -5.04
N THR A 212 15.80 -8.13 -4.47
CA THR A 212 16.74 -7.07 -4.07
C THR A 212 17.19 -6.22 -5.26
N GLY A 213 17.10 -4.90 -5.13
CA GLY A 213 17.54 -3.94 -6.16
C GLY A 213 16.49 -3.61 -7.22
N TRP A 214 15.28 -4.16 -7.10
CA TRP A 214 14.20 -3.91 -8.06
C TRP A 214 13.34 -2.70 -7.68
N ILE A 215 13.10 -2.52 -6.38
CA ILE A 215 12.37 -1.38 -5.82
C ILE A 215 13.34 -0.54 -5.01
N ARG A 216 13.18 0.79 -5.06
CA ARG A 216 13.99 1.72 -4.25
C ARG A 216 13.79 1.45 -2.77
N LYS A 217 14.89 1.49 -2.00
CA LYS A 217 14.87 1.35 -0.53
C LYS A 217 14.47 2.68 0.11
N ALA A 218 13.20 3.01 -0.01
CA ALA A 218 12.62 4.22 0.54
C ALA A 218 11.34 3.89 1.32
N TYR A 219 10.94 4.78 2.24
CA TYR A 219 9.66 4.65 2.91
C TYR A 219 8.50 4.92 1.93
N SER A 220 8.62 6.04 1.20
CA SER A 220 7.76 6.47 0.10
C SER A 220 8.61 6.90 -1.11
N CYS A 221 8.01 6.95 -2.30
CA CYS A 221 8.69 7.38 -3.53
C CYS A 221 7.70 8.06 -4.47
N ARG A 222 8.12 9.16 -5.13
CA ARG A 222 7.30 9.88 -6.12
C ARG A 222 6.81 9.01 -7.25
N GLY A 223 7.60 8.01 -7.65
CA GLY A 223 7.23 7.09 -8.71
C GLY A 223 6.24 6.00 -8.30
N TRP A 224 5.87 5.86 -7.03
CA TRP A 224 4.94 4.80 -6.61
C TRP A 224 3.51 5.32 -6.66
N LEU A 225 2.71 4.75 -7.57
CA LEU A 225 1.34 5.15 -7.80
C LEU A 225 0.38 4.13 -7.19
N PRO A 226 -0.41 4.48 -6.15
CA PRO A 226 -1.30 3.55 -5.48
C PRO A 226 -2.55 3.31 -6.32
N LEU A 227 -2.81 2.08 -6.77
CA LEU A 227 -3.99 1.77 -7.58
C LEU A 227 -5.07 1.06 -6.78
N VAL A 228 -4.65 0.25 -5.80
CA VAL A 228 -5.52 -0.58 -4.98
C VAL A 228 -5.15 -0.38 -3.52
N THR A 229 -6.13 -0.19 -2.64
CA THR A 229 -5.93 0.11 -1.23
C THR A 229 -6.60 -0.90 -0.30
N ASP A 230 -6.01 -1.12 0.87
CA ASP A 230 -6.65 -1.77 2.02
C ASP A 230 -7.43 -0.80 2.92
N LYS A 231 -7.47 0.51 2.57
CA LYS A 231 -8.03 1.62 3.37
C LYS A 231 -7.36 1.82 4.74
N ALA A 232 -6.20 1.21 4.94
CA ALA A 232 -5.38 1.32 6.14
C ALA A 232 -3.96 1.84 5.83
N GLY A 233 -3.73 2.37 4.62
CA GLY A 233 -2.46 2.97 4.22
C GLY A 233 -1.49 2.01 3.55
N ASN A 234 -1.95 0.83 3.12
CA ASN A 234 -1.17 -0.08 2.28
C ASN A 234 -1.79 -0.21 0.89
N TYR A 235 -0.92 -0.39 -0.10
CA TYR A 235 -1.30 -0.33 -1.49
C TYR A 235 -0.65 -1.41 -2.32
N LEU A 236 -1.41 -1.84 -3.32
CA LEU A 236 -0.88 -2.43 -4.53
C LEU A 236 -0.94 -1.36 -5.63
N GLY A 237 0.14 -1.20 -6.38
CA GLY A 237 0.21 -0.18 -7.42
C GLY A 237 1.35 -0.43 -8.39
N VAL A 238 1.73 0.62 -9.11
CA VAL A 238 2.80 0.55 -10.13
C VAL A 238 3.99 1.43 -9.75
N ASP A 239 5.18 0.95 -10.09
CA ASP A 239 6.44 1.67 -9.88
C ASP A 239 6.92 2.35 -11.16
N LEU A 240 6.80 3.67 -11.19
CA LEU A 240 7.24 4.56 -12.27
C LEU A 240 8.69 5.03 -12.07
N ALA A 241 9.33 4.68 -10.96
CA ALA A 241 10.71 5.05 -10.66
C ALA A 241 11.45 3.88 -9.99
N PRO A 242 11.64 2.75 -10.70
CA PRO A 242 12.27 1.57 -10.15
C PRO A 242 13.73 1.83 -9.72
N ALA A 243 14.28 0.86 -8.99
CA ALA A 243 15.72 0.78 -8.75
C ALA A 243 16.44 0.13 -9.95
N GLU A 244 17.77 0.03 -9.89
CA GLU A 244 18.62 -0.35 -11.02
C GLU A 244 18.27 -1.68 -11.70
N GLN A 245 17.69 -2.63 -10.96
CA GLN A 245 17.32 -3.95 -11.49
C GLN A 245 15.81 -4.09 -11.77
N GLY A 246 15.02 -3.07 -11.45
CA GLY A 246 13.57 -3.07 -11.65
C GLY A 246 13.20 -2.58 -13.04
N THR A 247 11.92 -2.73 -13.37
CA THR A 247 11.37 -2.29 -14.65
C THR A 247 10.28 -1.27 -14.44
N TYR A 248 10.27 -0.22 -15.27
CA TYR A 248 9.23 0.79 -15.23
C TYR A 248 7.85 0.16 -15.45
N GLY A 249 6.87 0.52 -14.62
CA GLY A 249 5.51 -0.01 -14.64
C GLY A 249 5.33 -1.33 -13.87
N GLN A 250 6.38 -1.92 -13.29
CA GLN A 250 6.26 -3.13 -12.49
C GLN A 250 5.24 -2.95 -11.36
N VAL A 251 4.44 -3.98 -11.10
CA VAL A 251 3.43 -3.96 -10.04
C VAL A 251 4.12 -4.24 -8.70
N ILE A 252 3.83 -3.43 -7.69
CA ILE A 252 4.47 -3.50 -6.37
C ILE A 252 3.47 -3.40 -5.23
N VAL A 253 3.83 -3.99 -4.09
CA VAL A 253 3.18 -3.77 -2.80
C VAL A 253 4.04 -2.83 -1.96
N PHE A 254 3.41 -1.79 -1.44
CA PHE A 254 4.05 -0.74 -0.65
C PHE A 254 3.05 -0.07 0.30
N GLY A 255 3.52 0.87 1.12
CA GLY A 255 2.67 1.66 2.02
C GLY A 255 3.18 1.63 3.46
N ARG A 256 2.28 2.00 4.38
CA ARG A 256 2.60 2.29 5.77
C ARG A 256 3.31 1.14 6.46
N ASP A 257 2.82 -0.07 6.27
CA ASP A 257 3.24 -1.26 7.02
C ASP A 257 4.23 -2.14 6.22
N PHE A 258 4.67 -1.68 5.05
CA PHE A 258 5.58 -2.40 4.16
C PHE A 258 7.00 -1.82 4.19
N ASP A 259 7.78 -2.19 5.21
CA ASP A 259 9.23 -1.93 5.24
C ASP A 259 9.95 -2.62 4.07
N THR A 260 9.53 -3.85 3.75
CA THR A 260 9.99 -4.60 2.59
C THR A 260 8.95 -4.52 1.48
N LYS A 261 9.28 -3.80 0.40
CA LYS A 261 8.43 -3.71 -0.78
C LYS A 261 8.60 -4.95 -1.64
N VAL A 262 7.52 -5.39 -2.29
CA VAL A 262 7.51 -6.64 -3.05
C VAL A 262 7.06 -6.37 -4.47
N VAL A 263 7.83 -6.82 -5.45
CA VAL A 263 7.42 -6.86 -6.85
C VAL A 263 6.46 -8.04 -7.02
N MET A 264 5.29 -7.76 -7.56
CA MET A 264 4.31 -8.77 -7.89
C MET A 264 4.60 -9.36 -9.26
N PHE A 265 4.38 -10.66 -9.38
CA PHE A 265 4.68 -11.43 -10.59
C PHE A 265 6.13 -11.23 -11.04
N ARG A 266 6.52 -11.63 -12.25
CA ARG A 266 7.94 -11.67 -12.64
C ARG A 266 8.50 -10.28 -12.95
N GLY A 267 7.80 -9.21 -12.53
CA GLY A 267 8.06 -7.80 -12.79
C GLY A 267 7.97 -7.47 -14.27
N GLU A 268 6.83 -7.80 -14.89
CA GLU A 268 6.56 -7.63 -16.33
C GLU A 268 6.55 -6.16 -16.81
N GLY A 269 6.98 -5.20 -15.99
CA GLY A 269 7.13 -3.80 -16.37
C GLY A 269 5.81 -3.18 -16.80
N GLU A 270 5.79 -2.53 -17.97
CA GLU A 270 4.62 -1.82 -18.49
C GLU A 270 3.37 -2.70 -18.68
N ASP A 271 3.54 -4.00 -18.91
CA ASP A 271 2.45 -4.98 -19.06
C ASP A 271 2.08 -5.67 -17.73
N GLY A 272 2.77 -5.33 -16.63
CA GLY A 272 2.58 -5.92 -15.31
C GLY A 272 1.15 -5.78 -14.80
N TRP A 273 0.54 -4.62 -14.98
CA TRP A 273 -0.85 -4.40 -14.55
C TRP A 273 -1.85 -5.25 -15.32
N ALA A 274 -1.68 -5.37 -16.64
CA ALA A 274 -2.52 -6.23 -17.47
C ALA A 274 -2.39 -7.71 -17.07
N THR A 275 -1.15 -8.14 -16.83
CA THR A 275 -0.84 -9.50 -16.36
C THR A 275 -1.46 -9.76 -15.00
N TRP A 276 -1.36 -8.81 -14.07
CA TRP A 276 -1.92 -8.92 -12.73
C TRP A 276 -3.45 -9.07 -12.78
N LEU A 277 -4.15 -8.23 -13.54
CA LEU A 277 -5.61 -8.32 -13.74
C LEU A 277 -6.04 -9.63 -14.40
N GLN A 278 -5.25 -10.12 -15.37
CA GLN A 278 -5.54 -11.39 -16.04
C GLN A 278 -5.46 -12.56 -15.06
N ASN A 279 -4.43 -12.60 -14.21
CA ASN A 279 -4.30 -13.64 -13.19
C ASN A 279 -5.46 -13.58 -12.19
N PHE A 280 -5.84 -12.37 -11.76
CA PHE A 280 -6.98 -12.19 -10.86
C PHE A 280 -8.27 -12.81 -11.45
N VAL A 281 -8.61 -12.52 -12.71
CA VAL A 281 -9.83 -13.09 -13.30
C VAL A 281 -9.74 -14.60 -13.53
N GLU A 282 -8.55 -15.13 -13.81
CA GLU A 282 -8.32 -16.57 -13.89
C GLU A 282 -8.54 -17.26 -12.53
N GLU A 283 -8.09 -16.65 -11.43
CA GLU A 283 -8.33 -17.15 -10.07
C GLU A 283 -9.81 -17.10 -9.66
N LEU A 284 -10.53 -16.04 -10.05
CA LEU A 284 -11.98 -15.95 -9.85
C LEU A 284 -12.70 -17.10 -10.56
N GLU A 285 -12.38 -17.33 -11.83
CA GLU A 285 -13.03 -18.37 -12.65
C GLU A 285 -12.65 -19.80 -12.23
N ALA A 286 -11.45 -20.01 -11.68
CA ALA A 286 -11.02 -21.28 -11.12
C ALA A 286 -11.73 -21.64 -9.80
N GLY A 287 -12.35 -20.66 -9.14
CA GLY A 287 -13.09 -20.84 -7.89
C GLY A 287 -12.21 -20.98 -6.64
N GLU A 288 -10.89 -20.75 -6.75
CA GLU A 288 -9.97 -20.79 -5.62
C GLU A 288 -10.15 -19.55 -4.71
N GLY A 289 -10.48 -18.38 -5.29
CA GLY A 289 -10.78 -17.16 -4.53
C GLY A 289 -12.15 -17.15 -3.83
N ILE A 290 -13.13 -17.90 -4.35
CA ILE A 290 -14.52 -17.91 -3.85
C ILE A 290 -14.62 -18.58 -2.47
N ARG A 291 -13.76 -19.57 -2.17
CA ARG A 291 -13.77 -20.24 -0.86
C ARG A 291 -13.36 -19.33 0.28
N ILE A 292 -12.54 -18.30 0.05
CA ILE A 292 -12.12 -17.37 1.10
C ILE A 292 -13.26 -16.39 1.45
N LEU A 293 -14.05 -15.96 0.46
CA LEU A 293 -15.23 -15.13 0.69
C LEU A 293 -16.36 -15.92 1.36
N LEU A 294 -16.62 -17.15 0.93
CA LEU A 294 -17.66 -18.00 1.52
C LEU A 294 -17.33 -18.52 2.93
N LEU A 295 -16.05 -18.77 3.26
CA LEU A 295 -15.66 -19.19 4.61
C LEU A 295 -15.85 -18.10 5.68
N ARG A 296 -16.01 -16.83 5.27
CA ARG A 296 -16.39 -15.73 6.16
C ARG A 296 -17.91 -15.68 6.43
N TRP A 297 -18.71 -16.38 5.62
CA TRP A 297 -20.18 -16.42 5.73
C TRP A 297 -20.70 -17.62 6.56
N GLU A 298 -19.97 -18.74 6.63
CA GLU A 298 -20.43 -19.94 7.37
C GLU A 298 -20.15 -19.93 8.88
N ARG A 299 -19.65 -18.84 9.46
CA ARG A 299 -19.58 -18.67 10.92
C ARG A 299 -20.35 -17.44 11.38
N PRO A 300 -21.66 -17.55 11.63
CA PRO A 300 -22.30 -16.67 12.60
C PRO A 300 -21.68 -16.97 13.98
N GLU A 301 -21.31 -15.93 14.71
CA GLU A 301 -20.98 -16.03 16.15
C GLU A 301 -22.13 -16.64 16.97
#